data_AF-A0A7X6JB05-F1
#
_entry.id   AF-A0A7X6JB05-F1
#
_cell.length_a   1.000
_cell.length_b   1.000
_cell.length_c   1.000
_cell.angle_alpha   90.00
_cell.angle_beta   90.00
_cell.angle_gamma   90.00
#
_symmetry.space_group_name_H-M   'P 1'
#
loop_
_entity.id
_entity.type
_entity.pdbx_description
1 polymer ?
#
loop_
_entity_poly.entity_id
_entity_poly.type
_entity_poly.pdbx_seq_one_letter_code
_entity_poly.pdbx_strand_id
1 'polypeptide(L)'
;MSAIDFSDPKTIAFLTEALTAAGVDGLEISSASGKLRIVVSGGENHVSQAAKASSKPAVIKAPMAGIFQLRDSASADLPHSVAAADVLGFSRVGHVLVPLRAGHSGVLTRRLIEPGTLVGFGDALFEIEAQS
;
A
#
# COMPACT_ATOMS: atom_id res chain seq x y z
N MET A 1 9.92 -11.05 34.51
CA MET A 1 8.91 -11.21 33.44
C MET A 1 9.44 -12.24 32.48
N SER A 2 8.72 -13.34 32.26
CA SER A 2 9.10 -14.31 31.22
C SER A 2 8.97 -13.63 29.86
N ALA A 3 9.98 -13.76 29.01
CA ALA A 3 9.92 -13.24 27.65
C ALA A 3 8.77 -13.91 26.91
N ILE A 4 7.97 -13.12 26.19
CA ILE A 4 6.92 -13.66 25.32
C ILE A 4 7.61 -14.42 24.20
N ASP A 5 7.24 -15.70 24.02
CA ASP A 5 7.76 -16.53 22.94
C ASP A 5 6.95 -16.29 21.67
N PHE A 6 7.51 -15.50 20.75
CA PHE A 6 6.90 -15.20 19.45
C PHE A 6 6.99 -16.36 18.44
N SER A 7 7.59 -17.49 18.82
CA SER A 7 7.64 -18.71 18.00
C SER A 7 6.52 -19.70 18.34
N ASP A 8 5.82 -19.50 19.47
CA ASP A 8 4.71 -20.37 19.89
C ASP A 8 3.46 -20.13 19.02
N PRO A 9 2.92 -21.17 18.34
CA PRO A 9 1.73 -21.05 17.51
C PRO A 9 0.50 -20.52 18.26
N LYS A 10 0.35 -20.78 19.56
CA LYS A 10 -0.79 -20.27 20.34
C LYS A 10 -0.69 -18.76 20.54
N THR A 11 0.51 -18.26 20.79
CA THR A 11 0.80 -16.83 20.89
C THR A 11 0.52 -16.12 19.56
N ILE A 12 0.92 -16.72 18.43
CA ILE A 12 0.64 -16.19 17.09
C ILE A 12 -0.87 -16.13 16.80
N ALA A 13 -1.61 -17.18 17.14
CA ALA A 13 -3.06 -17.25 16.95
C ALA A 13 -3.79 -16.16 17.77
N PHE A 14 -3.45 -16.03 19.05
CA PHE A 14 -4.00 -14.98 19.93
C PHE A 14 -3.74 -13.57 19.39
N LEU A 15 -2.51 -13.29 18.94
CA LEU A 15 -2.17 -12.00 18.35
C LEU A 15 -2.99 -11.75 17.08
N THR A 16 -3.16 -12.75 16.23
CA THR A 16 -3.93 -12.63 14.98
C THR A 16 -5.41 -12.29 15.26
N GLU A 17 -6.02 -12.93 16.25
CA GLU A 17 -7.39 -12.66 16.66
C GLU A 17 -7.54 -11.26 17.27
N ALA A 18 -6.60 -10.83 18.12
CA ALA A 18 -6.59 -9.49 18.69
C ALA A 18 -6.42 -8.40 17.62
N LEU A 19 -5.55 -8.63 16.63
CA LEU A 19 -5.38 -7.73 15.47
C LEU A 19 -6.67 -7.65 14.63
N THR A 20 -7.32 -8.80 14.41
CA THR A 20 -8.60 -8.87 13.67
C THR A 20 -9.70 -8.08 14.41
N ALA A 21 -9.85 -8.27 15.71
CA ALA A 21 -10.85 -7.58 16.52
C ALA A 21 -10.62 -6.07 16.61
N ALA A 22 -9.35 -5.64 16.55
CA ALA A 22 -8.96 -4.24 16.52
C ALA A 22 -9.11 -3.58 15.13
N GLY A 23 -9.46 -4.34 14.09
CA GLY A 23 -9.62 -3.84 12.73
C GLY A 23 -8.31 -3.39 12.08
N VAL A 24 -7.18 -3.98 12.47
CA VAL A 24 -5.87 -3.65 11.90
C VAL A 24 -5.45 -4.69 10.86
N ASP A 25 -5.00 -4.22 9.69
CA ASP A 25 -4.63 -5.08 8.56
C ASP A 25 -3.35 -5.92 8.79
N GLY A 26 -2.59 -5.59 9.83
CA GLY A 26 -1.38 -6.32 10.20
C GLY A 26 -0.51 -5.59 11.21
N LEU A 27 0.59 -6.25 11.59
CA LEU A 27 1.60 -5.79 12.54
C LEU A 27 2.99 -5.98 11.95
N GLU A 28 3.87 -4.99 12.09
CA GLU A 28 5.27 -5.09 11.70
C GLU A 28 6.19 -4.68 12.86
N ILE A 29 7.19 -5.52 13.15
CA ILE A 29 8.19 -5.30 14.20
C ILE A 29 9.56 -5.34 13.53
N SER A 30 10.33 -4.27 13.69
CA SER A 30 11.69 -4.15 13.16
C SER A 30 12.70 -3.97 14.29
N SER A 31 13.83 -4.65 14.18
CA SER A 31 14.94 -4.58 15.14
C SER A 31 16.28 -4.72 14.40
N ALA A 32 17.40 -4.48 15.10
CA ALA A 32 18.73 -4.67 14.54
C ALA A 32 19.00 -6.12 14.06
N SER A 33 18.29 -7.09 14.64
CA SER A 33 18.40 -8.53 14.31
C SER A 33 17.46 -8.97 13.19
N GLY A 34 16.54 -8.11 12.72
CA GLY A 34 15.67 -8.43 11.59
C GLY A 34 14.26 -7.85 11.73
N LYS A 35 13.38 -8.32 10.84
CA LYS A 35 12.03 -7.81 10.63
C LYS A 35 11.01 -8.94 10.66
N LEU A 36 9.96 -8.77 11.46
CA LEU A 36 8.80 -9.65 11.56
C LEU A 36 7.57 -8.90 11.04
N ARG A 37 6.76 -9.55 10.19
CA ARG A 37 5.51 -9.00 9.68
C ARG A 37 4.39 -10.03 9.79
N ILE A 38 3.32 -9.67 10.47
CA ILE A 38 2.07 -10.44 10.58
C ILE A 38 1.03 -9.69 9.76
N VAL A 39 0.39 -10.36 8.81
CA VAL A 39 -0.66 -9.78 7.96
C VAL A 39 -1.93 -10.56 8.21
N VAL A 40 -3.02 -9.86 8.55
CA VAL A 40 -4.34 -10.47 8.69
C VAL A 40 -4.97 -10.43 7.31
N SER A 41 -5.14 -11.59 6.66
CA SER A 41 -5.87 -11.68 5.40
C SER A 41 -7.34 -11.37 5.67
N GLY A 42 -7.73 -10.11 5.53
CA GLY A 42 -9.12 -9.71 5.55
C GLY A 42 -9.85 -10.35 4.37
N GLY A 43 -10.93 -11.08 4.67
CA GLY A 43 -11.92 -11.44 3.67
C GLY A 43 -12.35 -10.19 2.90
N GLU A 44 -12.36 -10.31 1.59
CA GLU A 44 -12.53 -9.24 0.63
C GLU A 44 -13.84 -8.47 0.87
N ASN A 45 -13.79 -7.36 1.60
CA ASN A 45 -14.77 -6.29 1.41
C ASN A 45 -14.23 -5.28 0.40
N HIS A 46 -13.88 -5.80 -0.77
CA HIS A 46 -13.84 -4.99 -1.98
C HIS A 46 -15.30 -4.74 -2.36
N VAL A 47 -15.82 -3.57 -2.01
CA VAL A 47 -16.99 -3.04 -2.71
C VAL A 47 -16.54 -2.81 -4.16
N SER A 48 -16.73 -3.82 -4.99
CA SER A 48 -16.57 -3.74 -6.44
C SER A 48 -17.63 -2.79 -6.97
N GLN A 49 -17.33 -1.50 -6.95
CA GLN A 49 -18.06 -0.54 -7.75
C GLN A 49 -17.63 -0.80 -9.19
N ALA A 50 -18.46 -1.51 -9.95
CA ALA A 50 -18.32 -1.64 -11.39
C ALA A 50 -18.47 -0.24 -12.00
N ALA A 51 -17.35 0.45 -12.16
CA ALA A 51 -17.30 1.72 -12.86
C ALA A 51 -17.45 1.43 -14.36
N LYS A 52 -18.51 1.98 -14.97
CA LYS A 52 -18.62 2.13 -16.42
C LYS A 52 -17.30 2.69 -16.97
N ALA A 53 -16.83 2.11 -18.08
CA ALA A 53 -15.68 2.60 -18.83
C ALA A 53 -15.83 4.10 -19.11
N SER A 54 -15.18 4.91 -18.28
CA SER A 54 -14.99 6.33 -18.53
C SER A 54 -13.72 6.44 -19.36
N SER A 55 -13.80 7.12 -20.50
CA SER A 55 -12.67 7.36 -21.41
C SER A 55 -11.61 8.33 -20.88
N LYS A 56 -11.64 8.63 -19.56
CA LYS A 56 -10.66 9.49 -18.90
C LYS A 56 -9.73 8.63 -18.04
N PRO A 57 -8.41 8.87 -18.09
CA PRO A 57 -7.47 8.22 -17.20
C PRO A 57 -7.91 8.39 -15.75
N ALA A 58 -7.94 7.29 -15.00
CA ALA A 58 -8.15 7.33 -13.56
C ALA A 58 -6.89 7.88 -12.89
N VAL A 59 -7.05 8.45 -11.69
CA VAL A 59 -5.94 9.06 -10.95
C VAL A 59 -5.71 8.31 -9.66
N ILE A 60 -4.46 7.91 -9.45
CA ILE A 60 -4.00 7.32 -8.19
C ILE A 60 -3.55 8.46 -7.29
N LYS A 61 -4.10 8.49 -6.07
CA LYS A 61 -3.96 9.60 -5.13
C LYS A 61 -3.13 9.23 -3.91
N ALA A 62 -2.50 10.22 -3.30
CA ALA A 62 -1.77 10.07 -2.05
C ALA A 62 -2.72 9.58 -0.93
N PRO A 63 -2.42 8.43 -0.28
CA PRO A 63 -3.28 7.88 0.78
C PRO A 63 -3.15 8.66 2.09
N MET A 64 -2.09 9.48 2.21
CA MET A 64 -1.80 10.31 3.37
C MET A 64 -0.85 11.43 2.96
N ALA A 65 -0.90 12.54 3.71
CA ALA A 65 0.10 13.60 3.58
C ALA A 65 1.50 13.11 4.00
N GLY A 66 2.53 13.51 3.28
CA GLY A 66 3.91 13.09 3.54
C GLY A 66 4.84 13.39 2.38
N ILE A 67 6.09 12.93 2.48
CA ILE A 67 7.05 13.00 1.38
C ILE A 67 6.81 11.80 0.46
N PHE A 68 6.47 12.07 -0.80
CA PHE A 68 6.27 11.01 -1.79
C PHE A 68 7.60 10.34 -2.14
N GLN A 69 7.67 9.02 -2.02
CA GLN A 69 8.83 8.21 -2.40
C GLN A 69 8.41 7.20 -3.45
N LEU A 70 9.14 7.14 -4.56
CA LEU A 70 8.89 6.17 -5.62
C LEU A 70 9.54 4.84 -5.29
N ARG A 71 8.86 3.72 -5.58
CA ARG A 71 9.48 2.40 -5.52
C ARG A 71 10.26 2.14 -6.81
N ASP A 72 11.44 1.54 -6.74
CA ASP A 72 12.29 1.28 -7.91
C ASP A 72 11.55 0.54 -9.05
N SER A 73 10.70 -0.45 -8.72
CA SER A 73 9.91 -1.17 -9.73
C SER A 73 8.88 -0.28 -10.46
N ALA A 74 8.42 0.78 -9.82
CA ALA A 74 7.53 1.79 -10.39
C ALA A 74 8.30 3.00 -10.94
N SER A 75 9.63 2.95 -10.90
CA SER A 75 10.52 3.86 -11.63
C SER A 75 10.84 3.34 -13.04
N ALA A 76 10.23 2.23 -13.45
CA ALA A 76 10.29 1.78 -14.84
C ALA A 76 9.77 2.88 -15.77
N ASP A 77 10.30 2.92 -17.00
CA ASP A 77 9.81 3.87 -18.00
C ASP A 77 8.30 3.69 -18.21
N LEU A 78 7.57 4.81 -18.15
CA LEU A 78 6.16 4.86 -18.47
C LEU A 78 5.99 4.92 -20.00
N PRO A 79 4.96 4.26 -20.57
CA PRO A 79 3.90 3.55 -19.88
C PRO A 79 4.28 2.10 -19.49
N HIS A 80 3.74 1.60 -18.38
CA HIS A 80 3.90 0.19 -18.00
C HIS A 80 2.67 -0.37 -17.25
N SER A 81 2.45 -1.68 -17.35
CA SER A 81 1.33 -2.35 -16.66
C SER A 81 1.61 -2.52 -15.16
N VAL A 82 0.54 -2.51 -14.38
CA VAL A 82 0.53 -2.79 -12.93
C VAL A 82 -0.71 -3.59 -12.54
N ALA A 83 -0.59 -4.41 -11.51
CA ALA A 83 -1.71 -5.07 -10.84
C ALA A 83 -2.27 -4.19 -9.71
N ALA A 84 -3.54 -4.38 -9.36
CA ALA A 84 -4.21 -3.61 -8.30
C ALA A 84 -3.45 -3.60 -6.95
N ALA A 85 -2.78 -4.71 -6.61
CA ALA A 85 -2.06 -4.88 -5.36
C ALA A 85 -0.63 -4.30 -5.39
N ASP A 86 -0.13 -3.88 -6.56
CA ASP A 86 1.24 -3.40 -6.69
C ASP A 86 1.46 -2.12 -5.90
N VAL A 87 2.60 -2.06 -5.21
CA VAL A 87 3.03 -0.88 -4.45
C VAL A 87 3.89 -0.02 -5.38
N LEU A 88 3.38 1.17 -5.69
CA LEU A 88 4.02 2.12 -6.60
C LEU A 88 5.03 3.02 -5.87
N GLY A 89 4.87 3.16 -4.56
CA GLY A 89 5.67 4.04 -3.75
C GLY A 89 5.14 4.15 -2.33
N PHE A 90 5.52 5.21 -1.64
CA PHE A 90 5.16 5.46 -0.26
C PHE A 90 4.92 6.95 0.01
N SER A 91 3.97 7.25 0.89
CA SER A 91 3.95 8.53 1.61
C SER A 91 4.76 8.36 2.89
N ARG A 92 5.91 9.04 2.98
CA ARG A 92 6.76 9.01 4.17
C ARG A 92 6.37 10.10 5.15
N VAL A 93 6.11 9.71 6.40
CA VAL A 93 5.84 10.60 7.53
C VAL A 93 6.83 10.29 8.64
N GLY A 94 7.90 11.10 8.75
CA GLY A 94 9.01 10.80 9.66
C GLY A 94 9.66 9.46 9.35
N HIS A 95 9.45 8.47 10.22
CA HIS A 95 9.95 7.09 10.06
C HIS A 95 8.90 6.11 9.52
N VAL A 96 7.65 6.54 9.38
CA VAL A 96 6.54 5.70 8.90
C VAL A 96 6.45 5.79 7.38
N LEU A 97 6.28 4.64 6.73
CA LEU A 97 6.03 4.52 5.29
C LEU A 97 4.63 3.97 5.06
N VAL A 98 3.76 4.79 4.49
CA VAL A 98 2.40 4.36 4.10
C VAL A 98 2.42 3.96 2.62
N PRO A 99 2.09 2.71 2.27
CA PRO A 99 2.19 2.25 0.89
C PRO A 99 1.15 2.91 -0.01
N LEU A 100 1.61 3.41 -1.16
CA LEU A 100 0.76 3.80 -2.28
C LEU A 100 0.53 2.58 -3.17
N ARG A 101 -0.68 2.01 -3.12
CA ARG A 101 -1.08 0.90 -3.99
C ARG A 101 -1.74 1.42 -5.26
N ALA A 102 -1.62 0.67 -6.35
CA ALA A 102 -2.30 1.00 -7.61
C ALA A 102 -3.83 1.03 -7.46
N GLY A 103 -4.39 0.16 -6.61
CA GLY A 103 -5.82 0.10 -6.30
C GLY A 103 -6.66 -0.59 -7.38
N HIS A 104 -6.20 -0.58 -8.63
CA HIS A 104 -6.77 -1.31 -9.76
C HIS A 104 -5.69 -1.65 -10.78
N SER A 105 -5.88 -2.76 -11.49
CA SER A 105 -4.98 -3.17 -12.56
C SER A 105 -5.15 -2.27 -13.78
N GLY A 106 -4.05 -1.98 -14.48
CA GLY A 106 -4.06 -1.09 -15.63
C GLY A 106 -2.67 -0.71 -16.10
N VAL A 107 -2.59 0.30 -16.95
CA VAL A 107 -1.33 0.85 -17.48
C VAL A 107 -1.10 2.21 -16.85
N LEU A 108 -0.03 2.36 -16.06
CA LEU A 108 0.41 3.68 -15.61
C LEU A 108 0.93 4.44 -16.84
N THR A 109 0.36 5.61 -17.09
CA THR A 109 0.68 6.41 -18.28
C THR A 109 1.51 7.64 -17.93
N ARG A 110 1.33 8.18 -16.72
CA ARG A 110 1.99 9.42 -16.32
C ARG A 110 2.20 9.53 -14.82
N ARG A 111 3.36 10.06 -14.42
CA ARG A 111 3.63 10.56 -13.07
C ARG A 111 3.35 12.06 -13.02
N LEU A 112 2.59 12.49 -12.02
CA LEU A 112 2.13 13.88 -11.89
C LEU A 112 2.95 14.70 -10.88
N ILE A 113 3.65 14.02 -9.97
CA ILE A 113 4.45 14.63 -8.91
C ILE A 113 5.83 14.00 -8.86
N GLU A 114 6.87 14.81 -8.65
CA GLU A 114 8.23 14.32 -8.53
C GLU A 114 8.47 13.59 -7.19
N PRO A 115 9.23 12.49 -7.18
CA PRO A 115 9.68 11.86 -5.94
C PRO A 115 10.43 12.86 -5.06
N GLY A 116 10.21 12.79 -3.75
CA GLY A 116 10.76 13.73 -2.76
C GLY A 116 9.84 14.94 -2.48
N THR A 117 8.76 15.12 -3.24
CA THR A 117 7.83 16.23 -3.04
C THR A 117 6.91 15.98 -1.83
N LEU A 118 6.63 17.04 -1.07
CA LEU A 118 5.60 17.03 -0.03
C LEU A 118 4.21 17.02 -0.69
N VAL A 119 3.40 16.03 -0.35
CA VAL A 119 2.03 15.86 -0.84
C VAL A 119 1.05 15.83 0.32
N GLY A 120 -0.18 16.28 0.08
CA GLY A 120 -1.33 16.16 0.97
C GLY A 120 -2.13 14.87 0.73
N PHE A 121 -3.07 14.58 1.62
CA PHE A 121 -4.05 13.51 1.38
C PHE A 121 -4.89 13.82 0.13
N GLY A 122 -5.00 12.85 -0.77
CA GLY A 122 -5.82 12.98 -1.97
C GLY A 122 -5.13 13.66 -3.16
N ASP A 123 -3.90 14.14 -3.00
CA ASP A 123 -3.12 14.72 -4.11
C ASP A 123 -2.90 13.68 -5.21
N ALA A 124 -3.00 14.11 -6.47
CA ALA A 124 -2.85 13.27 -7.64
C ALA A 124 -1.38 12.91 -7.87
N LEU A 125 -1.05 11.62 -7.90
CA LEU A 125 0.34 11.15 -8.04
C LEU A 125 0.61 10.50 -9.40
N PHE A 126 -0.36 9.73 -9.92
CA PHE A 126 -0.25 9.06 -11.22
C PHE A 126 -1.57 9.08 -11.99
N GLU A 127 -1.47 8.99 -13.30
CA GLU A 127 -2.55 8.61 -14.21
C GLU A 127 -2.42 7.13 -14.58
N ILE A 128 -3.56 6.43 -14.61
CA ILE A 128 -3.66 5.03 -14.97
C ILE A 128 -4.87 4.81 -15.88
N GLU A 129 -4.67 4.04 -16.94
CA GLU A 129 -5.72 3.64 -17.86
C GLU A 129 -6.08 2.17 -17.65
N ALA A 130 -7.36 1.84 -17.79
CA ALA A 130 -7.81 0.46 -17.73
C ALA A 130 -7.25 -0.32 -18.93
N GLN A 131 -6.63 -1.46 -18.67
CA GLN A 131 -6.16 -2.34 -19.73
C GLN A 131 -7.38 -3.06 -20.33
N SER A 132 -7.63 -2.84 -21.63
CA SER A 132 -8.73 -3.48 -22.37
C SER A 132 -8.40 -4.92 -22.75
#